data_AF-A0A1V8UEY1-F1
#
_entry.id   AF-A0A1V8UEY1-F1
#
_cell.length_a   1.000
_cell.length_b   1.000
_cell.length_c   1.000
_cell.angle_alpha   90.00
_cell.angle_beta   90.00
_cell.angle_gamma   90.00
#
_symmetry.space_group_name_H-M   'P 1'
#
loop_
_entity.id
_entity.type
_entity.pdbx_description
1 polymer ?
#
loop_
_entity_poly.entity_id
_entity_poly.type
_entity_poly.pdbx_seq_one_letter_code
_entity_poly.pdbx_strand_id
1 'polypeptide(L)'
;MDEDMLTPMQWAFGDSYPTSQLAAENAKREIFSDWFASQVLIPDVETCSNSLLFYIGSQASTNYRNQYGPAPRPPVGFSIGRVSPFWSGPDFVLPLGEATYFSNITLHQETLPVTVDILAARGCDGMIFGLVQDLVAAGVLSATKAGKSSVSGGEVLFKRTAHVQ
;
A
#
# COMPACT_ATOMS: atom_id res chain seq x y z
N MET A 1 -0.34 -6.87 -36.68
CA MET A 1 -0.46 -6.91 -35.21
C MET A 1 -1.12 -5.61 -34.87
N ASP A 2 -2.44 -5.65 -34.71
CA ASP A 2 -3.24 -4.43 -34.61
C ASP A 2 -3.00 -3.81 -33.22
N GLU A 3 -2.60 -2.53 -33.22
CA GLU A 3 -2.36 -1.74 -32.01
C GLU A 3 -3.63 -1.56 -31.16
N ASP A 4 -4.81 -1.89 -31.70
CA ASP A 4 -6.10 -1.87 -30.99
C ASP A 4 -6.33 -3.07 -30.06
N MET A 5 -5.49 -4.12 -30.09
CA MET A 5 -5.68 -5.30 -29.22
C MET A 5 -5.08 -5.12 -27.81
N LEU A 6 -4.40 -4.00 -27.54
CA LEU A 6 -3.79 -3.69 -26.25
C LEU A 6 -4.69 -2.85 -25.33
N THR A 7 -5.95 -2.57 -25.71
CA THR A 7 -6.95 -2.09 -24.76
C THR A 7 -7.09 -3.12 -23.63
N PRO A 8 -6.59 -2.85 -22.41
CA PRO A 8 -5.93 -3.84 -21.56
C PRO A 8 -6.87 -4.95 -21.13
N MET A 9 -6.46 -6.23 -21.25
CA MET A 9 -7.26 -7.41 -20.89
C MET A 9 -7.97 -7.32 -19.51
N GLN A 10 -7.46 -6.54 -18.56
CA GLN A 10 -8.14 -6.30 -17.27
C GLN A 10 -9.46 -5.52 -17.42
N TRP A 11 -9.53 -4.56 -18.35
CA TRP A 11 -10.77 -3.86 -18.68
C TRP A 11 -11.74 -4.79 -19.39
N ALA A 12 -11.27 -5.56 -20.37
CA ALA A 12 -12.10 -6.57 -21.04
C ALA A 12 -12.64 -7.63 -20.05
N PHE A 13 -11.85 -8.00 -19.04
CA PHE A 13 -12.30 -8.85 -17.93
C PHE A 13 -13.40 -8.17 -17.11
N GLY A 14 -13.25 -6.88 -16.77
CA GLY A 14 -14.30 -6.10 -16.11
C GLY A 14 -15.59 -6.03 -16.94
N ASP A 15 -15.47 -5.74 -18.24
CA ASP A 15 -16.59 -5.63 -19.19
C ASP A 15 -17.28 -6.97 -19.47
N SER A 16 -16.61 -8.10 -19.18
CA SER A 16 -17.19 -9.44 -19.39
C SER A 16 -18.32 -9.77 -18.42
N TYR A 17 -18.48 -9.01 -17.33
CA TYR A 17 -19.51 -9.26 -16.33
C TYR A 17 -20.85 -8.59 -16.68
N PRO A 18 -21.99 -9.27 -16.51
CA PRO A 18 -23.29 -8.66 -16.71
C PRO A 18 -23.55 -7.57 -15.66
N THR A 19 -24.30 -6.52 -16.03
CA THR A 19 -24.64 -5.42 -15.12
C THR A 19 -25.38 -5.86 -13.87
N SER A 20 -26.12 -6.97 -13.93
CA SER A 20 -26.81 -7.58 -12.79
C SER A 20 -25.85 -8.14 -11.72
N GLN A 21 -24.59 -8.38 -12.05
CA GLN A 21 -23.63 -8.97 -11.13
C GLN A 21 -23.19 -8.02 -10.02
N LEU A 22 -23.17 -6.71 -10.27
CA LEU A 22 -22.70 -5.71 -9.30
C LEU A 22 -23.44 -5.80 -7.96
N ALA A 23 -24.77 -5.99 -8.00
CA ALA A 23 -25.57 -6.12 -6.78
C ALA A 23 -25.19 -7.37 -5.97
N ALA A 24 -24.96 -8.49 -6.66
CA ALA A 24 -24.57 -9.75 -6.02
C ALA A 24 -23.16 -9.66 -5.41
N GLU A 25 -22.20 -9.04 -6.09
CA GLU A 25 -20.85 -8.87 -5.55
C GLU A 25 -20.80 -7.87 -4.40
N ASN A 26 -21.61 -6.79 -4.44
CA ASN A 26 -21.75 -5.88 -3.30
C ASN A 26 -22.35 -6.60 -2.08
N ALA A 27 -23.35 -7.48 -2.27
CA ALA A 27 -23.88 -8.27 -1.15
C ALA A 27 -22.81 -9.17 -0.51
N LYS A 28 -21.92 -9.79 -1.31
CA LYS A 28 -20.79 -10.57 -0.79
C LYS A 28 -19.77 -9.68 -0.06
N ARG A 29 -19.49 -8.48 -0.58
CA ARG A 29 -18.66 -7.48 0.11
C ARG A 29 -19.24 -7.15 1.48
N GLU A 30 -20.55 -6.89 1.58
CA GLU A 30 -21.19 -6.56 2.86
C GLU A 30 -21.05 -7.71 3.87
N ILE A 31 -21.26 -8.95 3.45
CA ILE A 31 -21.04 -10.14 4.32
C ILE A 31 -19.62 -10.16 4.87
N PHE A 32 -18.61 -9.93 4.01
CA PHE A 32 -17.22 -9.85 4.44
C PHE A 32 -16.98 -8.67 5.39
N SER A 33 -17.50 -7.50 5.04
CA SER A 33 -17.44 -6.27 5.84
C SER A 33 -17.97 -6.48 7.26
N ASP A 34 -19.15 -7.06 7.39
CA ASP A 34 -19.82 -7.30 8.67
C ASP A 34 -19.08 -8.33 9.51
N TRP A 35 -18.61 -9.41 8.88
CA TRP A 35 -17.76 -10.40 9.54
C TRP A 35 -16.47 -9.76 10.06
N PHE A 36 -15.78 -8.98 9.24
CA PHE A 36 -14.50 -8.36 9.62
C PHE A 36 -14.67 -7.38 10.79
N ALA A 37 -15.73 -6.56 10.75
CA ALA A 37 -16.05 -5.59 11.80
C ALA A 37 -16.51 -6.25 13.13
N SER A 38 -17.07 -7.46 13.08
CA SER A 38 -17.57 -8.16 14.27
C SER A 38 -16.62 -9.21 14.84
N GLN A 39 -15.64 -9.67 14.06
CA GLN A 39 -14.75 -10.78 14.45
C GLN A 39 -13.26 -10.40 14.45
N VAL A 40 -12.83 -9.42 13.65
CA VAL A 40 -11.41 -9.11 13.46
C VAL A 40 -11.04 -7.77 14.09
N LEU A 41 -11.61 -6.67 13.59
CA LEU A 41 -11.36 -5.32 14.11
C LEU A 41 -12.67 -4.75 14.66
N ILE A 42 -12.88 -4.99 15.95
CA ILE A 42 -14.14 -4.69 16.63
C ILE A 42 -14.03 -3.29 17.25
N PRO A 43 -15.02 -2.39 17.01
CA PRO A 43 -15.07 -1.10 17.67
C PRO A 43 -15.16 -1.25 19.19
N ASP A 44 -14.47 -0.36 19.91
CA ASP A 44 -14.50 -0.25 21.36
C ASP A 44 -14.84 1.19 21.77
N VAL A 45 -15.64 1.36 22.82
CA VAL A 45 -16.12 2.69 23.22
C VAL A 45 -15.07 3.53 23.95
N GLU A 46 -14.08 2.91 24.58
CA GLU A 46 -13.03 3.59 25.32
C GLU A 46 -11.79 3.82 24.45
N THR A 47 -11.38 2.82 23.68
CA THR A 47 -10.14 2.84 22.87
C THR A 47 -10.39 3.08 21.38
N CYS A 48 -11.64 3.29 20.96
CA CYS A 48 -12.11 3.29 19.57
C CYS A 48 -12.04 1.91 18.88
N SER A 49 -10.91 1.22 18.99
CA SER A 49 -10.69 -0.13 18.44
C SER A 49 -10.19 -1.05 19.53
N ASN A 50 -10.76 -2.26 19.64
CA ASN A 50 -10.35 -3.23 20.66
C ASN A 50 -8.98 -3.87 20.37
N SER A 51 -8.52 -3.77 19.12
CA SER A 51 -7.30 -4.38 18.62
C SER A 51 -6.75 -3.58 17.45
N LEU A 52 -5.49 -3.85 17.14
CA LEU A 52 -4.79 -3.33 15.97
C LEU A 52 -4.30 -4.54 15.17
N LEU A 53 -4.44 -4.49 13.85
CA LEU A 53 -3.87 -5.49 12.96
C LEU A 53 -2.68 -4.88 12.24
N PHE A 54 -1.56 -5.60 12.25
CA PHE A 54 -0.33 -5.21 11.56
C PHE A 54 0.00 -6.20 10.45
N TYR A 55 0.40 -5.69 9.29
CA TYR A 55 1.01 -6.51 8.24
C TYR A 55 2.19 -5.79 7.59
N ILE A 56 3.06 -6.53 6.92
CA ILE A 56 4.24 -5.94 6.28
C ILE A 56 3.85 -5.34 4.92
N GLY A 57 3.98 -4.03 4.78
CA GLY A 57 3.77 -3.34 3.50
C GLY A 57 4.96 -3.43 2.55
N SER A 58 6.17 -3.25 3.07
CA SER A 58 7.41 -3.33 2.30
C SER A 58 8.53 -3.95 3.12
N GLN A 59 9.23 -4.90 2.49
CA GLN A 59 10.46 -5.51 3.00
C GLN A 59 11.70 -4.99 2.27
N ALA A 60 11.62 -3.80 1.66
CA ALA A 60 12.71 -3.23 0.86
C ALA A 60 13.15 -4.11 -0.33
N SER A 61 12.19 -4.76 -0.99
CA SER A 61 12.44 -5.57 -2.19
C SER A 61 12.55 -4.68 -3.43
N THR A 62 13.53 -4.98 -4.29
CA THR A 62 13.76 -4.22 -5.52
C THR A 62 12.69 -4.51 -6.57
N ASN A 63 12.14 -3.47 -7.19
CA ASN A 63 11.25 -3.59 -8.35
C ASN A 63 11.77 -2.71 -9.50
N TYR A 64 12.61 -3.29 -10.35
CA TYR A 64 13.28 -2.57 -11.42
C TYR A 64 12.38 -2.33 -12.62
N ARG A 65 12.38 -1.09 -13.13
CA ARG A 65 11.55 -0.66 -14.27
C ARG A 65 12.05 -1.13 -15.65
N ASN A 66 13.28 -1.66 -15.73
CA ASN A 66 13.84 -2.22 -16.96
C ASN A 66 13.58 -3.73 -17.11
N GLN A 67 12.82 -4.33 -16.20
CA GLN A 67 12.41 -5.73 -16.27
C GLN A 67 10.94 -5.81 -16.68
N TYR A 68 10.67 -6.52 -17.76
CA TYR A 68 9.30 -6.84 -18.14
C TYR A 68 8.77 -7.93 -17.22
N GLY A 69 7.64 -7.66 -16.58
CA GLY A 69 6.87 -8.66 -15.85
C GLY A 69 6.23 -9.68 -16.81
N PRO A 70 5.58 -10.72 -16.25
CA PRO A 70 4.74 -11.59 -17.05
C PRO A 70 3.63 -10.80 -17.73
N ALA A 71 3.07 -11.34 -18.81
CA ALA A 71 1.88 -10.79 -19.43
C ALA A 71 0.80 -10.56 -18.35
N PRO A 72 0.08 -9.41 -18.38
CA PRO A 72 -1.00 -9.15 -17.43
C PRO A 72 -1.97 -10.33 -17.38
N ARG A 73 -2.57 -10.57 -16.21
CA ARG A 73 -3.63 -11.58 -16.00
C ARG A 73 -4.86 -10.92 -15.38
N PRO A 74 -6.06 -11.52 -15.51
CA PRO A 74 -7.23 -11.06 -14.78
C PRO A 74 -6.88 -10.89 -13.30
N PRO A 75 -7.31 -9.78 -12.65
CA PRO A 75 -6.94 -9.47 -11.27
C PRO A 75 -7.75 -10.33 -10.29
N VAL A 76 -7.46 -11.63 -10.25
CA VAL A 76 -8.09 -12.59 -9.33
C VAL A 76 -7.27 -12.79 -8.07
N GLY A 77 -7.93 -13.09 -6.96
CA GLY A 77 -7.31 -13.40 -5.67
C GLY A 77 -7.55 -12.35 -4.59
N PHE A 78 -7.10 -12.67 -3.38
CA PHE A 78 -7.28 -11.85 -2.18
C PHE A 78 -5.99 -11.82 -1.37
N SER A 79 -5.71 -10.68 -0.75
CA SER A 79 -4.55 -10.48 0.12
C SER A 79 -4.90 -9.50 1.24
N ILE A 80 -4.12 -9.48 2.32
CA ILE A 80 -4.37 -8.59 3.46
C ILE A 80 -4.47 -7.11 3.05
N GLY A 81 -3.59 -6.62 2.16
CA GLY A 81 -3.65 -5.23 1.67
C GLY A 81 -4.83 -4.89 0.74
N ARG A 82 -5.81 -5.80 0.59
CA ARG A 82 -7.07 -5.54 -0.10
C ARG A 82 -8.26 -5.51 0.86
N VAL A 83 -8.05 -5.78 2.15
CA VAL A 83 -9.11 -5.85 3.16
C VAL A 83 -9.81 -4.51 3.35
N SER A 84 -9.05 -3.42 3.48
CA SER A 84 -9.61 -2.08 3.74
C SER A 84 -10.63 -1.63 2.68
N PRO A 85 -10.38 -1.77 1.36
CA PRO A 85 -11.39 -1.48 0.35
C PRO A 85 -12.70 -2.28 0.46
N PHE A 86 -12.68 -3.51 1.01
CA PHE A 86 -13.89 -4.32 1.16
C PHE A 86 -14.62 -4.06 2.47
N TRP A 87 -13.91 -3.90 3.58
CA TRP A 87 -14.50 -3.65 4.91
C TRP A 87 -14.59 -2.15 5.27
N SER A 88 -14.07 -1.25 4.44
CA SER A 88 -14.22 0.21 4.56
C SER A 88 -13.69 0.82 5.88
N GLY A 89 -12.66 0.24 6.49
CA GLY A 89 -11.98 0.85 7.65
C GLY A 89 -10.52 1.24 7.34
N PRO A 90 -9.84 1.89 8.30
CA PRO A 90 -8.54 2.50 8.07
C PRO A 90 -7.42 1.48 7.83
N ASP A 91 -6.52 1.80 6.90
CA ASP A 91 -5.26 1.08 6.62
C ASP A 91 -4.16 2.11 6.34
N PHE A 92 -3.17 2.18 7.24
CA PHE A 92 -2.13 3.20 7.24
C PHE A 92 -0.75 2.57 7.08
N VAL A 93 -0.02 2.96 6.04
CA VAL A 93 1.38 2.55 5.83
C VAL A 93 2.30 3.41 6.70
N LEU A 94 2.99 2.79 7.67
CA LEU A 94 3.96 3.44 8.55
C LEU A 94 5.40 3.08 8.18
N PRO A 95 6.30 4.07 7.98
CA PRO A 95 7.70 3.83 7.66
C PRO A 95 8.50 3.51 8.93
N LEU A 96 9.01 2.29 9.02
CA LEU A 96 9.85 1.86 10.15
C LEU A 96 11.33 2.18 9.95
N GLY A 97 11.73 2.40 8.69
CA GLY A 97 13.11 2.69 8.33
C GLY A 97 13.40 2.30 6.88
N GLU A 98 14.64 1.93 6.62
CA GLU A 98 15.11 1.56 5.29
C GLU A 98 16.19 0.49 5.33
N ALA A 99 16.28 -0.29 4.26
CA ALA A 99 17.35 -1.26 4.06
C ALA A 99 18.16 -0.92 2.81
N THR A 100 19.47 -1.14 2.88
CA THR A 100 20.38 -0.88 1.77
C THR A 100 20.46 -2.07 0.82
N TYR A 101 20.49 -1.79 -0.47
CA TYR A 101 20.76 -2.77 -1.52
C TYR A 101 21.75 -2.20 -2.53
N PHE A 102 22.43 -3.08 -3.28
CA PHE A 102 23.29 -2.67 -4.38
C PHE A 102 22.47 -2.66 -5.68
N SER A 103 22.31 -1.49 -6.30
CA SER A 103 21.52 -1.33 -7.52
C SER A 103 22.28 -1.82 -8.75
N ASN A 104 21.68 -2.72 -9.52
CA ASN A 104 22.25 -3.15 -10.81
C ASN A 104 22.05 -2.13 -11.94
N ILE A 105 21.27 -1.07 -11.69
CA ILE A 105 21.01 0.01 -12.67
C ILE A 105 22.01 1.14 -12.47
N THR A 106 22.19 1.58 -11.22
CA THR A 106 23.05 2.73 -10.91
C THR A 106 24.46 2.30 -10.47
N LEU A 107 24.68 1.03 -10.16
CA LEU A 107 25.94 0.49 -9.63
C LEU A 107 26.40 1.17 -8.33
N HIS A 108 25.43 1.67 -7.56
CA HIS A 108 25.65 2.28 -6.25
C HIS A 108 24.85 1.56 -5.17
N GLN A 109 25.24 1.74 -3.91
CA GLN A 109 24.38 1.41 -2.79
C GLN A 109 23.22 2.41 -2.72
N GLU A 110 22.01 1.89 -2.60
CA GLU A 110 20.78 2.64 -2.52
C GLU A 110 19.91 2.07 -1.40
N THR A 111 18.91 2.83 -0.95
CA THR A 111 18.03 2.42 0.14
C THR A 111 16.59 2.26 -0.35
N LEU A 112 15.87 1.34 0.25
CA LEU A 112 14.43 1.13 0.03
C LEU A 112 13.70 1.14 1.36
N PRO A 113 12.46 1.66 1.41
CA PRO A 113 11.72 1.76 2.65
C PRO A 113 11.29 0.38 3.16
N VAL A 114 11.35 0.21 4.48
CA VAL A 114 10.72 -0.88 5.22
C VAL A 114 9.49 -0.30 5.92
N THR A 115 8.33 -0.89 5.66
CA THR A 115 7.05 -0.35 6.14
C THR A 115 6.19 -1.44 6.75
N VAL A 116 5.40 -1.05 7.75
CA VAL A 116 4.32 -1.86 8.32
C VAL A 116 3.02 -1.10 8.14
N ASP A 117 1.97 -1.83 7.81
CA ASP A 117 0.63 -1.30 7.67
C ASP A 117 -0.13 -1.58 8.97
N ILE A 118 -0.90 -0.60 9.43
CA ILE A 118 -1.72 -0.69 10.64
C ILE A 118 -3.19 -0.46 10.31
N LEU A 119 -4.03 -1.38 10.78
CA LEU A 119 -5.48 -1.30 10.68
C LEU A 119 -6.09 -1.23 12.07
N ALA A 120 -7.19 -0.50 12.18
CA ALA A 120 -8.02 -0.39 13.39
C ALA A 120 -9.51 -0.49 13.03
N ALA A 121 -10.42 -0.61 13.98
CA ALA A 121 -11.85 -0.63 13.71
C ALA A 121 -12.33 0.53 12.81
N ARG A 122 -13.41 0.30 12.05
CA ARG A 122 -13.97 1.29 11.11
C ARG A 122 -14.28 2.59 11.84
N GLY A 123 -13.81 3.72 11.29
CA GLY A 123 -14.00 5.05 11.88
C GLY A 123 -12.97 5.46 12.93
N CYS A 124 -11.94 4.65 13.17
CA CYS A 124 -10.89 4.92 14.16
C CYS A 124 -9.60 5.52 13.58
N ASP A 125 -9.68 6.17 12.42
CA ASP A 125 -8.57 6.87 11.77
C ASP A 125 -7.86 7.86 12.73
N GLY A 126 -8.66 8.61 13.52
CA GLY A 126 -8.15 9.55 14.51
C GLY A 126 -7.29 8.91 15.61
N MET A 127 -7.63 7.68 16.01
CA MET A 127 -6.84 6.94 16.99
C MET A 127 -5.48 6.54 16.41
N ILE A 128 -5.43 6.12 15.14
CA ILE A 128 -4.15 5.81 14.47
C ILE A 128 -3.29 7.07 14.36
N PHE A 129 -3.86 8.23 14.00
CA PHE A 129 -3.10 9.49 13.99
C PHE A 129 -2.54 9.87 15.36
N GLY A 130 -3.27 9.61 16.45
CA GLY A 130 -2.78 9.79 17.81
C GLY A 130 -1.60 8.86 18.11
N LEU A 131 -1.76 7.56 17.83
CA LEU A 131 -0.70 6.56 17.99
C LEU A 131 0.57 6.94 17.19
N VAL A 132 0.42 7.40 15.95
CA VAL A 132 1.56 7.83 15.13
C VAL A 132 2.28 9.02 15.76
N GLN A 133 1.56 9.99 16.31
CA GLN A 133 2.18 11.12 17.03
C GLN A 133 2.97 10.64 18.25
N ASP A 134 2.42 9.73 19.04
CA ASP A 134 3.08 9.16 20.22
C ASP A 134 4.33 8.36 19.83
N LEU A 135 4.26 7.57 18.74
CA LEU A 135 5.39 6.82 18.22
C LEU A 135 6.51 7.73 17.69
N VAL A 136 6.16 8.88 17.10
CA VAL A 136 7.14 9.91 16.70
C VAL A 136 7.76 10.56 17.93
N ALA A 137 6.96 10.92 18.93
CA ALA A 137 7.46 11.50 20.18
C ALA A 137 8.38 10.54 20.95
N ALA A 138 8.09 9.24 20.91
CA ALA A 138 8.93 8.19 21.48
C ALA A 138 10.19 7.88 20.65
N GLY A 139 10.35 8.48 19.46
CA GLY A 139 11.48 8.22 18.57
C GLY A 139 11.44 6.87 17.86
N VAL A 140 10.30 6.17 17.89
CA VAL A 140 10.09 4.90 17.18
C VAL A 140 9.88 5.17 15.69
N LEU A 141 9.09 6.19 15.36
CA LEU A 141 8.89 6.66 14.00
C LEU A 141 9.61 7.99 13.80
N SER A 142 10.00 8.25 12.55
CA SER A 142 10.54 9.54 12.13
C SER A 142 9.68 10.13 11.02
N ALA A 143 9.60 11.46 10.96
CA ALA A 143 8.96 12.12 9.83
C ALA A 143 9.68 11.74 8.53
N THR A 144 8.90 11.40 7.49
CA THR A 144 9.44 11.05 6.20
C THR A 144 10.05 12.28 5.52
N LYS A 145 11.16 12.06 4.81
CA LYS A 145 11.79 13.08 3.99
C LYS A 145 11.60 12.79 2.52
N ALA A 146 11.45 13.85 1.73
CA ALA A 146 11.47 13.75 0.28
C ALA A 146 12.90 13.47 -0.20
N GLY A 147 13.04 12.63 -1.22
CA GLY A 147 14.34 12.34 -1.82
C GLY A 147 14.62 10.87 -2.04
N LYS A 148 15.91 10.52 -2.05
CA LYS A 148 16.41 9.15 -2.25
C LYS A 148 16.19 8.24 -1.04
N SER A 149 16.20 8.80 0.17
CA SER A 149 16.00 8.09 1.42
C SER A 149 14.79 8.66 2.15
N SER A 150 13.95 7.77 2.70
CA SER A 150 12.79 8.19 3.50
C SER A 150 13.18 8.74 4.87
N VAL A 151 14.40 8.43 5.33
CA VAL A 151 14.95 8.80 6.65
C VAL A 151 15.84 10.05 6.56
N SER A 152 16.78 10.05 5.61
CA SER A 152 17.78 11.12 5.45
C SER A 152 17.41 12.13 4.36
N GLY A 153 16.49 11.79 3.45
CA GLY A 153 16.14 12.62 2.29
C GLY A 153 17.14 12.45 1.15
N GLY A 154 17.51 13.55 0.51
CA GLY A 154 18.60 13.61 -0.47
C GLY A 154 18.15 13.83 -1.90
N GLU A 155 19.10 14.13 -2.78
CA GLU A 155 18.78 14.44 -4.18
C GLU A 155 18.37 13.17 -4.95
N VAL A 156 17.28 13.27 -5.70
CA VAL A 156 16.91 12.26 -6.70
C VAL A 156 17.84 12.46 -7.90
N LEU A 157 18.39 11.37 -8.46
CA LEU A 157 19.49 11.33 -9.43
C LEU A 157 19.30 12.07 -10.78
N PHE A 158 18.31 12.96 -10.92
CA PHE A 158 18.05 13.72 -12.14
C PHE A 158 18.22 15.23 -11.91
N LYS A 159 19.44 15.71 -11.70
CA LYS A 159 19.81 17.05 -12.14
C LYS A 159 20.51 16.92 -13.49
N ARG A 160 19.84 17.33 -14.57
CA ARG A 160 20.56 17.71 -15.79
C ARG A 160 21.34 18.97 -15.43
N THR A 161 22.60 18.84 -15.05
CA THR A 161 23.53 19.97 -15.18
C THR A 161 23.59 20.29 -16.65
N ALA A 162 22.83 21.31 -17.08
CA ALA A 162 23.14 22.00 -18.32
C ALA A 162 24.55 22.55 -18.12
N HIS A 163 25.53 21.88 -18.70
CA HIS A 163 26.85 22.47 -18.88
C HIS A 163 26.62 23.71 -19.75
N VAL A 164 26.54 24.87 -19.11
CA VAL A 164 26.74 26.14 -19.80
C VAL A 164 28.21 26.13 -20.20
N GLN A 165 28.43 25.93 -21.50
CA GLN A 165 29.72 26.07 -22.15
C GLN A 165 30.01 27.56 -22.36
#